data_AF-X1Q108-F1
#
_entry.id   AF-X1Q108-F1
#
_cell.length_a   1.000
_cell.length_b   1.000
_cell.length_c   1.000
_cell.angle_alpha   90.00
_cell.angle_beta   90.00
_cell.angle_gamma   90.00
#
_symmetry.space_group_name_H-M   'P 1'
#
loop_
_entity.id
_entity.type
_entity.pdbx_description
1 polymer ?
#
loop_
_entity_poly.entity_id
_entity_poly.type
_entity_poly.pdbx_seq_one_letter_code
_entity_poly.pdbx_strand_id
1 'polypeptide(L)'
;FPPFSAPATGEALKKIIPVLDGEKYGEYISLSGELESLMAPPKLSIWGSKLYSFGTPMSSNPLLSTTLKYSHNITVECLAGVTAITANYRVRLWGYVYKVDELSRVFGIMGGGVPGHPELFALLVDKARGRELPIRKDTPGGIRVTGDTWKTLPGGNNQAIPKINPLARYAFNKVDTDGKSGDYQFRYTIGNVDESEEEMYFDFDDKDALLVEGLGIRAVANLKETGLLIAGNYHPKGLIPTPLSAVTDPGAAGWNNLHFGHVPPIQPTGILWYAIPKLERPYLIWNEIGMVVTRDDGTAISADDIVAALTGVRIEMHG
;
A
#
# COMPACT_ATOMS: atom_id res chain seq x y z
N PHE A 1 -7.20 -19.02 10.85
CA PHE A 1 -6.87 -18.53 12.20
C PHE A 1 -6.60 -17.04 12.10
N PRO A 2 -7.36 -16.20 12.81
CA PRO A 2 -7.03 -14.79 12.99
C PRO A 2 -5.60 -14.67 13.57
N PRO A 3 -4.91 -13.52 13.41
CA PRO A 3 -3.56 -13.36 13.94
C PRO A 3 -3.50 -13.49 15.48
N PHE A 4 -4.64 -13.37 16.18
CA PHE A 4 -4.75 -13.41 17.63
C PHE A 4 -5.40 -14.71 18.15
N SER A 5 -4.91 -15.18 19.30
CA SER A 5 -5.41 -16.38 19.99
C SER A 5 -6.74 -16.14 20.74
N ALA A 6 -7.01 -14.90 21.15
CA ALA A 6 -8.28 -14.43 21.67
C ALA A 6 -8.85 -13.36 20.71
N PRO A 7 -9.80 -13.71 19.82
CA PRO A 7 -10.21 -12.84 18.72
C PRO A 7 -10.82 -11.49 19.13
N ALA A 8 -11.30 -11.34 20.38
CA ALA A 8 -12.26 -10.30 20.73
C ALA A 8 -11.67 -8.88 20.94
N THR A 9 -10.37 -8.73 21.17
CA THR A 9 -9.79 -7.42 21.56
C THR A 9 -8.65 -6.92 20.70
N GLY A 10 -8.08 -7.75 19.82
CA GLY A 10 -6.86 -7.41 19.09
C GLY A 10 -5.64 -7.22 20.00
N GLU A 11 -4.49 -6.91 19.39
CA GLU A 11 -3.30 -6.41 20.09
C GLU A 11 -2.91 -5.06 19.49
N ALA A 12 -2.20 -4.24 20.27
CA ALA A 12 -1.60 -2.98 19.81
C ALA A 12 -0.38 -3.24 18.90
N LEU A 13 -0.51 -4.11 17.90
CA LEU A 13 0.51 -4.39 16.90
C LEU A 13 0.48 -3.28 15.84
N LYS A 14 0.97 -2.10 16.24
CA LYS A 14 0.93 -0.88 15.44
C LYS A 14 1.51 -1.10 14.06
N LYS A 15 2.75 -1.62 13.98
CA LYS A 15 3.52 -1.69 12.73
C LYS A 15 4.20 -3.03 12.52
N ILE A 16 4.17 -3.53 11.29
CA ILE A 16 4.91 -4.69 10.80
C ILE A 16 5.75 -4.26 9.58
N ILE A 17 7.07 -4.42 9.66
CA ILE A 17 8.02 -4.07 8.61
C ILE A 17 8.77 -5.34 8.16
N PRO A 18 8.79 -5.68 6.86
CA PRO A 18 9.66 -6.74 6.34
C PRO A 18 11.14 -6.37 6.45
N VAL A 19 11.98 -7.35 6.77
CA VAL A 19 13.43 -7.24 6.76
C VAL A 19 13.99 -8.30 5.82
N LEU A 20 14.65 -7.86 4.75
CA LEU A 20 15.12 -8.69 3.65
C LEU A 20 16.64 -8.76 3.67
N ASP A 21 17.22 -9.95 3.86
CA ASP A 21 18.67 -10.14 3.95
C ASP A 21 19.37 -9.18 4.94
N GLY A 22 18.67 -8.83 6.03
CA GLY A 22 19.13 -7.88 7.06
C GLY A 22 18.76 -6.41 6.84
N GLU A 23 18.15 -6.06 5.71
CA GLU A 23 17.79 -4.68 5.36
C GLU A 23 16.30 -4.41 5.63
N LYS A 24 16.01 -3.34 6.39
CA LYS A 24 14.63 -2.94 6.69
C LYS A 24 13.96 -2.32 5.47
N TYR A 25 12.76 -2.77 5.15
CA TYR A 25 11.97 -2.29 4.02
C TYR A 25 10.88 -1.27 4.41
N GLY A 26 10.99 -0.65 5.59
CA GLY A 26 9.95 0.19 6.20
C GLY A 26 9.59 1.44 5.40
N GLU A 27 10.53 1.96 4.62
CA GLU A 27 10.29 3.10 3.72
C GLU A 27 9.25 2.77 2.64
N TYR A 28 9.21 1.51 2.19
CA TYR A 28 8.29 1.03 1.16
C TYR A 28 7.07 0.31 1.74
N ILE A 29 7.27 -0.49 2.79
CA ILE A 29 6.24 -1.35 3.36
C ILE A 29 6.17 -1.14 4.86
N SER A 30 5.07 -0.53 5.27
CA SER A 30 4.63 -0.40 6.66
C SER A 30 3.19 -0.89 6.73
N LEU A 31 2.96 -2.00 7.44
CA LEU A 31 1.64 -2.61 7.55
C LEU A 31 1.10 -2.50 8.97
N SER A 32 -0.16 -2.10 9.12
CA SER A 32 -0.86 -2.24 10.40
C SER A 32 -1.19 -3.70 10.67
N GLY A 33 -0.88 -4.13 11.89
CA GLY A 33 -1.22 -5.44 12.43
C GLY A 33 -2.37 -5.42 13.43
N GLU A 34 -2.95 -4.25 13.72
CA GLU A 34 -4.07 -4.12 14.66
C GLU A 34 -5.33 -4.77 14.12
N LEU A 35 -6.19 -5.28 15.01
CA LEU A 35 -7.42 -5.98 14.61
C LEU A 35 -8.23 -5.16 13.62
N GLU A 36 -8.42 -3.88 13.96
CA GLU A 36 -9.34 -3.00 13.27
C GLU A 36 -8.82 -2.48 11.93
N SER A 37 -7.51 -2.28 11.81
CA SER A 37 -6.84 -1.73 10.62
C SER A 37 -5.93 -2.73 9.92
N LEU A 38 -6.12 -4.03 10.16
CA LEU A 38 -5.29 -5.10 9.61
C LEU A 38 -5.24 -5.02 8.07
N MET A 39 -4.06 -4.68 7.54
CA MET A 39 -3.89 -4.45 6.09
C MET A 39 -3.72 -5.74 5.29
N ALA A 40 -3.20 -6.79 5.92
CA ALA A 40 -2.91 -8.09 5.31
C ALA A 40 -3.56 -9.27 6.08
N PRO A 41 -4.90 -9.32 6.16
CA PRO A 41 -5.62 -10.40 6.84
C PRO A 41 -5.41 -11.77 6.19
N PRO A 42 -5.62 -12.89 6.93
CA PRO A 42 -5.60 -14.23 6.35
C PRO A 42 -6.64 -14.38 5.24
N LYS A 43 -6.25 -14.97 4.09
CA LYS A 43 -7.12 -15.09 2.89
C LYS A 43 -8.53 -15.62 3.16
N LEU A 44 -8.68 -16.61 4.04
CA LEU A 44 -9.98 -17.21 4.40
C LEU A 44 -10.89 -16.31 5.24
N SER A 45 -10.34 -15.21 5.76
CA SER A 45 -11.05 -14.21 6.54
C SER A 45 -11.25 -12.90 5.77
N ILE A 46 -10.95 -12.88 4.47
CA ILE A 46 -11.18 -11.71 3.62
C ILE A 46 -12.56 -11.79 2.99
N TRP A 47 -13.41 -10.81 3.25
CA TRP A 47 -14.68 -10.68 2.56
C TRP A 47 -14.44 -10.50 1.05
N GLY A 48 -15.08 -11.34 0.23
CA GLY A 48 -14.88 -11.34 -1.23
C GLY A 48 -13.50 -11.84 -1.69
N SER A 49 -12.64 -12.36 -0.79
CA SER A 49 -11.34 -12.99 -1.11
C SER A 49 -10.35 -12.13 -1.92
N LYS A 50 -10.46 -10.80 -1.87
CA LYS A 50 -9.58 -9.86 -2.61
C LYS A 50 -8.28 -9.56 -1.86
N LEU A 51 -7.36 -10.52 -1.78
CA LEU A 51 -6.07 -10.34 -1.09
C LEU A 51 -5.20 -9.29 -1.79
N TYR A 52 -4.63 -8.35 -1.02
CA TYR A 52 -3.52 -7.51 -1.49
C TYR A 52 -2.22 -8.32 -1.53
N SER A 53 -1.44 -8.16 -2.60
CA SER A 53 -0.13 -8.81 -2.77
C SER A 53 0.85 -7.77 -3.30
N PHE A 54 2.11 -7.85 -2.89
CA PHE A 54 3.19 -6.95 -3.33
C PHE A 54 3.55 -7.07 -4.82
N GLY A 55 2.74 -7.73 -5.63
CA GLY A 55 2.99 -8.02 -7.03
C GLY A 55 2.44 -9.39 -7.46
N THR A 56 2.67 -9.71 -8.72
CA THR A 56 2.29 -10.97 -9.36
C THR A 56 3.52 -11.88 -9.46
N PRO A 57 3.50 -13.08 -8.83
CA PRO A 57 4.60 -14.04 -8.94
C PRO A 57 4.77 -14.50 -10.40
N MET A 58 5.99 -14.90 -10.77
CA MET A 58 6.31 -15.43 -12.12
C MET A 58 6.06 -14.45 -13.27
N SER A 59 5.86 -13.16 -12.98
CA SER A 59 5.77 -12.10 -14.00
C SER A 59 7.16 -11.62 -14.41
N SER A 60 7.38 -11.45 -15.72
CA SER A 60 8.54 -10.76 -16.30
C SER A 60 8.31 -9.26 -16.54
N ASN A 61 7.07 -8.77 -16.31
CA ASN A 61 6.78 -7.35 -16.34
C ASN A 61 7.29 -6.71 -15.03
N PRO A 62 8.22 -5.73 -15.08
CA PRO A 62 8.81 -5.13 -13.89
C PRO A 62 7.82 -4.48 -12.93
N LEU A 63 6.74 -3.88 -13.46
CA LEU A 63 5.73 -3.16 -12.68
C LEU A 63 4.76 -4.12 -11.98
N LEU A 64 4.64 -5.34 -12.50
CA LEU A 64 3.86 -6.40 -11.86
C LEU A 64 4.73 -7.31 -11.00
N SER A 65 6.03 -7.40 -11.26
CA SER A 65 6.97 -8.28 -10.55
C SER A 65 7.60 -7.61 -9.33
N THR A 66 6.87 -6.74 -8.64
CA THR A 66 7.30 -5.98 -7.46
C THR A 66 7.40 -6.80 -6.18
N THR A 67 7.14 -8.11 -6.23
CA THR A 67 7.30 -9.01 -5.06
C THR A 67 8.67 -8.85 -4.41
N LEU A 68 8.71 -8.91 -3.07
CA LEU A 68 9.94 -8.78 -2.29
C LEU A 68 10.94 -9.90 -2.61
N LYS A 69 12.17 -9.54 -2.96
CA LYS A 69 13.22 -10.48 -3.38
C LYS A 69 14.39 -10.45 -2.41
N TYR A 70 14.68 -11.62 -1.85
CA TYR A 70 15.79 -11.90 -0.94
C TYR A 70 16.40 -13.25 -1.32
N SER A 71 17.62 -13.53 -0.87
CA SER A 71 18.31 -14.78 -1.18
C SER A 71 18.65 -15.65 0.02
N HIS A 72 18.77 -15.10 1.23
CA HIS A 72 19.21 -15.83 2.42
C HIS A 72 18.19 -15.82 3.54
N ASN A 73 17.71 -14.64 3.95
CA ASN A 73 16.81 -14.51 5.09
C ASN A 73 15.68 -13.51 4.84
N ILE A 74 14.54 -13.81 5.44
CA ILE A 74 13.42 -12.89 5.59
C ILE A 74 12.97 -12.94 7.05
N THR A 75 12.88 -11.78 7.68
CA THR A 75 12.32 -11.61 9.01
C THR A 75 11.34 -10.44 9.00
N VAL A 76 10.74 -10.14 10.16
CA VAL A 76 9.85 -8.99 10.32
C VAL A 76 10.21 -8.27 11.61
N GLU A 77 10.15 -6.95 11.56
CA GLU A 77 10.16 -6.10 12.74
C GLU A 77 8.71 -5.77 13.10
N CYS A 78 8.39 -5.85 14.39
CA CYS A 78 7.06 -5.62 14.92
C CYS A 78 7.14 -4.56 16.01
N LEU A 79 6.36 -3.49 15.87
CA LEU A 79 6.31 -2.39 16.82
C LEU A 79 4.97 -2.42 17.57
N ALA A 80 5.04 -2.33 18.90
CA ALA A 80 3.87 -2.10 19.73
C ALA A 80 3.45 -0.63 19.66
N GLY A 81 2.14 -0.37 19.71
CA GLY A 81 1.58 0.99 19.79
C GLY A 81 1.69 1.59 21.20
N VAL A 82 0.67 2.35 21.59
CA VAL A 82 0.62 3.03 22.90
C VAL A 82 0.65 2.04 24.07
N THR A 83 0.11 0.83 23.88
CA THR A 83 0.08 -0.23 24.89
C THR A 83 0.99 -1.40 24.51
N ALA A 84 1.43 -2.15 25.52
CA ALA A 84 2.24 -3.34 25.30
C ALA A 84 1.43 -4.45 24.61
N ILE A 85 2.10 -5.24 23.78
CA ILE A 85 1.56 -6.49 23.24
C ILE A 85 1.57 -7.53 24.37
N THR A 86 0.42 -8.07 24.71
CA THR A 86 0.26 -8.96 25.88
C THR A 86 -0.15 -10.40 25.54
N ALA A 87 -0.74 -10.64 24.37
CA ALA A 87 -1.01 -12.00 23.89
C ALA A 87 -0.10 -12.44 22.74
N ASN A 88 -0.06 -13.76 22.55
CA ASN A 88 0.63 -14.38 21.42
C ASN A 88 -0.05 -13.99 20.10
N TYR A 89 0.75 -13.55 19.14
CA TYR A 89 0.35 -13.27 17.76
C TYR A 89 1.20 -14.06 16.75
N ARG A 90 0.77 -14.11 15.48
CA ARG A 90 1.54 -14.73 14.40
C ARG A 90 1.53 -13.88 13.15
N VAL A 91 2.72 -13.51 12.67
CA VAL A 91 2.92 -13.02 11.31
C VAL A 91 3.15 -14.20 10.36
N ARG A 92 2.44 -14.22 9.22
CA ARG A 92 2.56 -15.28 8.22
C ARG A 92 3.02 -14.66 6.90
N LEU A 93 4.16 -15.13 6.41
CA LEU A 93 4.68 -14.75 5.11
C LEU A 93 4.24 -15.80 4.09
N TRP A 94 3.58 -15.33 3.03
CA TRP A 94 3.18 -16.16 1.89
C TRP A 94 3.99 -15.73 0.68
N GLY A 95 4.66 -16.67 0.04
CA GLY A 95 5.53 -16.39 -1.08
C GLY A 95 5.93 -17.64 -1.83
N TYR A 96 6.79 -17.46 -2.82
CA TYR A 96 7.34 -18.52 -3.65
C TYR A 96 8.83 -18.66 -3.34
N VAL A 97 9.29 -19.91 -3.28
CA VAL A 97 10.71 -20.24 -3.23
C VAL A 97 11.09 -20.82 -4.58
N TYR A 98 12.04 -20.18 -5.27
CA TYR A 98 12.54 -20.63 -6.56
C TYR A 98 13.92 -21.24 -6.39
N LYS A 99 14.18 -22.33 -7.09
CA LYS A 99 15.55 -22.84 -7.21
C LYS A 99 16.30 -22.00 -8.24
N VAL A 100 17.60 -21.81 -8.01
CA VAL A 100 18.46 -20.94 -8.83
C VAL A 100 18.45 -21.37 -10.31
N ASP A 101 18.46 -22.68 -10.57
CA ASP A 101 18.45 -23.28 -11.90
C ASP A 101 17.10 -23.13 -12.64
N GLU A 102 16.02 -22.79 -11.94
CA GLU A 102 14.69 -22.58 -12.52
C GLU A 102 14.41 -21.12 -12.89
N LEU A 103 15.17 -20.17 -12.34
CA LEU A 103 14.92 -18.74 -12.47
C LEU A 103 14.84 -18.27 -13.92
N SER A 104 15.79 -18.70 -14.76
CA SER A 104 15.82 -18.33 -16.18
C SER A 104 14.65 -18.92 -16.97
N ARG A 105 14.15 -20.10 -16.58
CA ARG A 105 12.98 -20.75 -17.20
C ARG A 105 11.67 -20.06 -16.79
N VAL A 106 11.56 -19.65 -15.54
CA VAL A 106 10.34 -19.04 -14.99
C VAL A 106 10.18 -17.59 -15.47
N PHE A 107 11.26 -16.80 -15.43
CA PHE A 107 11.18 -15.36 -15.68
C PHE A 107 11.82 -14.94 -17.02
N GLY A 108 12.80 -15.69 -17.52
CA GLY A 108 13.55 -15.32 -18.72
C GLY A 108 14.31 -14.01 -18.53
N ILE A 109 13.78 -12.95 -19.16
CA ILE A 109 14.31 -11.59 -19.11
C ILE A 109 13.25 -10.72 -18.43
N MET A 110 13.67 -9.99 -17.39
CA MET A 110 12.85 -9.00 -16.70
C MET A 110 12.93 -7.66 -17.41
N GLY A 111 11.78 -7.10 -17.80
CA GLY A 111 11.71 -5.83 -18.52
C GLY A 111 12.24 -5.89 -19.96
N GLY A 112 12.38 -4.73 -20.60
CA GLY A 112 13.03 -4.63 -21.92
C GLY A 112 12.21 -5.11 -23.12
N GLY A 113 10.89 -5.23 -22.95
CA GLY A 113 9.95 -5.71 -23.98
C GLY A 113 8.71 -4.83 -24.10
N VAL A 114 8.83 -3.53 -23.80
CA VAL A 114 7.70 -2.60 -23.93
C VAL A 114 7.37 -2.45 -25.42
N PRO A 115 6.13 -2.76 -25.87
CA PRO A 115 5.76 -2.66 -27.27
C PRO A 115 5.99 -1.24 -27.81
N GLY A 116 6.73 -1.12 -28.92
CA GLY A 116 7.09 0.17 -29.52
C GLY A 116 8.24 0.91 -28.83
N HIS A 117 8.73 0.42 -27.68
CA HIS A 117 9.77 1.04 -26.88
C HIS A 117 10.79 0.02 -26.32
N PRO A 118 11.55 -0.69 -27.18
CA PRO A 118 12.49 -1.72 -26.75
C PRO A 118 13.63 -1.19 -25.87
N GLU A 119 13.87 0.12 -25.89
CA GLU A 119 14.86 0.80 -25.07
C GLU A 119 14.40 1.02 -23.61
N LEU A 120 13.11 0.87 -23.33
CA LEU A 120 12.56 1.06 -21.99
C LEU A 120 12.61 -0.24 -21.20
N PHE A 121 13.02 -0.13 -19.94
CA PHE A 121 12.89 -1.21 -18.98
C PHE A 121 11.42 -1.46 -18.63
N ALA A 122 10.67 -0.38 -18.40
CA ALA A 122 9.24 -0.38 -18.14
C ALA A 122 8.60 0.95 -18.57
N LEU A 123 7.27 0.97 -18.69
CA LEU A 123 6.48 2.18 -18.96
C LEU A 123 5.28 2.20 -18.01
N LEU A 124 5.24 3.19 -17.11
CA LEU A 124 4.10 3.45 -16.25
C LEU A 124 3.09 4.32 -16.99
N VAL A 125 1.80 3.95 -16.91
CA VAL A 125 0.74 4.65 -17.63
C VAL A 125 -0.41 4.97 -16.68
N ASP A 126 -0.64 6.26 -16.47
CA ASP A 126 -1.85 6.80 -15.87
C ASP A 126 -2.83 7.18 -16.98
N LYS A 127 -3.68 6.22 -17.34
CA LYS A 127 -4.68 6.41 -18.39
C LYS A 127 -5.78 7.40 -18.00
N ALA A 128 -6.01 7.63 -16.70
CA ALA A 128 -7.06 8.54 -16.25
C ALA A 128 -6.68 10.00 -16.50
N ARG A 129 -5.38 10.31 -16.41
CA ARG A 129 -4.85 11.66 -16.58
C ARG A 129 -3.96 11.83 -17.81
N GLY A 130 -3.82 10.77 -18.63
CA GLY A 130 -3.04 10.79 -19.86
C GLY A 130 -1.55 11.03 -19.62
N ARG A 131 -1.01 10.51 -18.50
CA ARG A 131 0.41 10.65 -18.15
C ARG A 131 1.14 9.34 -18.31
N GLU A 132 2.39 9.44 -18.74
CA GLU A 132 3.28 8.29 -18.88
C GLU A 132 4.65 8.61 -18.25
N LEU A 133 5.24 7.60 -17.60
CA LEU A 133 6.59 7.67 -17.06
C LEU A 133 7.43 6.54 -17.68
N PRO A 134 8.32 6.87 -18.64
CA PRO A 134 9.25 5.90 -19.21
C PRO A 134 10.38 5.61 -18.21
N ILE A 135 10.61 4.33 -17.91
CA ILE A 135 11.68 3.89 -17.01
C ILE A 135 12.79 3.24 -17.84
N ARG A 136 14.01 3.73 -17.66
CA ARG A 136 15.22 3.26 -18.34
C ARG A 136 16.19 2.73 -17.28
N LYS A 137 16.87 1.62 -17.57
CA LYS A 137 17.97 1.08 -16.77
C LYS A 137 19.18 0.86 -17.67
N ASP A 138 20.36 0.79 -17.09
CA ASP A 138 21.64 0.45 -17.75
C ASP A 138 21.72 -1.02 -18.19
N THR A 139 20.58 -1.63 -18.48
CA THR A 139 20.42 -2.96 -19.07
C THR A 139 19.42 -2.86 -20.22
N PRO A 140 19.80 -2.28 -21.37
CA PRO A 140 18.94 -2.21 -22.54
C PRO A 140 18.45 -3.61 -22.93
N GLY A 141 17.16 -3.76 -23.20
CA GLY A 141 16.56 -5.07 -23.46
C GLY A 141 16.28 -5.93 -22.21
N GLY A 142 16.50 -5.40 -21.00
CA GLY A 142 16.09 -6.01 -19.74
C GLY A 142 17.20 -6.74 -18.99
N ILE A 143 16.85 -7.30 -17.83
CA ILE A 143 17.76 -8.02 -16.95
C ILE A 143 17.53 -9.52 -17.11
N ARG A 144 18.56 -10.27 -17.53
CA ARG A 144 18.50 -11.73 -17.52
C ARG A 144 18.36 -12.23 -16.08
N VAL A 145 17.36 -13.07 -15.82
CA VAL A 145 17.06 -13.52 -14.46
C VAL A 145 17.86 -14.78 -14.12
N THR A 146 18.78 -14.65 -13.15
CA THR A 146 19.65 -15.70 -12.60
C THR A 146 19.75 -15.56 -11.07
N GLY A 147 20.47 -16.47 -10.40
CA GLY A 147 20.74 -16.34 -8.97
C GLY A 147 21.49 -15.05 -8.63
N ASP A 148 22.45 -14.65 -9.48
CA ASP A 148 23.29 -13.46 -9.27
C ASP A 148 22.50 -12.15 -9.46
N THR A 149 21.54 -12.14 -10.39
CA THR A 149 20.73 -10.95 -10.68
C THR A 149 19.43 -10.90 -9.87
N TRP A 150 19.11 -11.92 -9.08
CA TRP A 150 17.83 -12.02 -8.38
C TRP A 150 17.49 -10.79 -7.53
N LYS A 151 18.46 -10.28 -6.77
CA LYS A 151 18.28 -9.11 -5.88
C LYS A 151 18.33 -7.77 -6.60
N THR A 152 18.69 -7.75 -7.89
CA THR A 152 18.74 -6.52 -8.71
C THR A 152 17.44 -6.27 -9.48
N LEU A 153 16.49 -7.21 -9.40
CA LEU A 153 15.15 -7.11 -9.97
C LEU A 153 14.24 -6.18 -9.12
N PRO A 154 13.10 -5.71 -9.65
CA PRO A 154 12.09 -4.96 -8.88
C PRO A 154 11.72 -5.66 -7.57
N GLY A 155 11.55 -4.92 -6.47
CA GLY A 155 11.32 -5.47 -5.12
C GLY A 155 12.55 -6.11 -4.47
N GLY A 156 13.71 -6.10 -5.14
CA GLY A 156 14.99 -6.53 -4.59
C GLY A 156 15.75 -5.37 -3.97
N ASN A 157 16.61 -5.67 -2.99
CA ASN A 157 17.34 -4.63 -2.26
C ASN A 157 18.63 -4.14 -2.95
N ASN A 158 19.14 -4.88 -3.95
CA ASN A 158 20.36 -4.51 -4.69
C ASN A 158 20.03 -3.95 -6.09
N GLN A 159 18.95 -3.18 -6.21
CA GLN A 159 18.55 -2.58 -7.47
C GLN A 159 19.44 -1.38 -7.82
N ALA A 160 19.96 -1.36 -9.05
CA ALA A 160 20.43 -0.13 -9.65
C ALA A 160 19.24 0.81 -9.89
N ILE A 161 19.48 2.11 -9.72
CA ILE A 161 18.51 3.16 -10.07
C ILE A 161 18.18 3.08 -11.57
N PRO A 162 16.90 3.24 -11.98
CA PRO A 162 15.73 3.45 -11.13
C PRO A 162 15.30 2.21 -10.32
N LYS A 163 15.01 2.35 -9.03
CA LYS A 163 14.50 1.25 -8.20
C LYS A 163 12.98 1.19 -8.31
N ILE A 164 12.41 -0.01 -8.42
CA ILE A 164 10.97 -0.23 -8.51
C ILE A 164 10.57 -1.12 -7.34
N ASN A 165 9.77 -0.59 -6.41
CA ASN A 165 9.38 -1.28 -5.19
C ASN A 165 7.87 -1.21 -4.96
N PRO A 166 7.27 -2.24 -4.35
CA PRO A 166 5.88 -2.17 -3.91
C PRO A 166 5.78 -1.15 -2.77
N LEU A 167 4.72 -0.36 -2.76
CA LEU A 167 4.39 0.53 -1.66
C LEU A 167 3.16 0.00 -0.93
N ALA A 168 3.24 -0.11 0.39
CA ALA A 168 2.09 -0.28 1.27
C ALA A 168 2.31 0.53 2.54
N ARG A 169 1.38 1.44 2.84
CA ARG A 169 1.49 2.39 3.95
C ARG A 169 0.14 2.61 4.60
N TYR A 170 0.13 2.95 5.88
CA TYR A 170 -1.05 3.44 6.58
C TYR A 170 -0.69 4.65 7.44
N ALA A 171 -1.70 5.39 7.87
CA ALA A 171 -1.56 6.57 8.70
C ALA A 171 -2.76 6.71 9.63
N PHE A 172 -2.50 7.10 10.87
CA PHE A 172 -3.52 7.58 11.80
C PHE A 172 -3.52 9.11 11.80
N ASN A 173 -4.68 9.72 12.01
CA ASN A 173 -4.73 11.17 12.24
C ASN A 173 -4.22 11.47 13.65
N LYS A 174 -3.12 12.21 13.78
CA LYS A 174 -2.53 12.54 15.10
C LYS A 174 -3.30 13.61 15.86
N VAL A 175 -3.95 14.50 15.12
CA VAL A 175 -4.73 15.61 15.67
C VAL A 175 -6.16 15.54 15.18
N ASP A 176 -7.07 16.08 15.97
CA ASP A 176 -8.48 16.21 15.62
C ASP A 176 -8.64 16.94 14.27
N THR A 177 -9.67 16.56 13.50
CA THR A 177 -10.08 17.38 12.35
C THR A 177 -10.68 18.70 12.82
N ASP A 178 -10.75 19.69 11.94
CA ASP A 178 -11.15 21.04 12.35
C ASP A 178 -12.66 21.26 12.43
N GLY A 179 -13.48 20.29 12.00
CA GLY A 179 -14.93 20.40 11.96
C GLY A 179 -15.43 21.41 10.93
N LYS A 180 -14.60 21.78 9.95
CA LYS A 180 -14.94 22.77 8.92
C LYS A 180 -15.04 22.16 7.53
N SER A 181 -15.04 20.83 7.44
CA SER A 181 -14.99 20.08 6.18
C SER A 181 -13.82 20.47 5.27
N GLY A 182 -12.70 20.91 5.87
CA GLY A 182 -11.44 21.13 5.17
C GLY A 182 -10.70 19.82 4.89
N ASP A 183 -9.74 19.86 3.96
CA ASP A 183 -8.90 18.70 3.68
C ASP A 183 -7.95 18.43 4.85
N TYR A 184 -8.20 17.37 5.61
CA TYR A 184 -7.23 16.81 6.54
C TYR A 184 -6.11 16.11 5.75
N GLN A 185 -4.86 16.49 6.01
CA GLN A 185 -3.68 15.96 5.34
C GLN A 185 -2.92 15.04 6.31
N PHE A 186 -2.68 13.79 5.90
CA PHE A 186 -1.82 12.86 6.65
C PHE A 186 -0.35 13.20 6.37
N ARG A 187 0.15 14.25 7.03
CA ARG A 187 1.45 14.85 6.74
C ARG A 187 2.28 15.02 8.00
N TYR A 188 3.49 14.49 7.96
CA TYR A 188 4.40 14.45 9.10
C TYR A 188 4.98 15.83 9.40
N THR A 189 5.35 16.59 8.37
CA THR A 189 6.01 17.90 8.55
C THR A 189 5.12 18.98 9.20
N ILE A 190 3.79 18.78 9.21
CA ILE A 190 2.83 19.67 9.89
C ILE A 190 2.28 19.07 11.19
N GLY A 191 2.77 17.89 11.59
CA GLY A 191 2.39 17.23 12.84
C GLY A 191 1.02 16.54 12.81
N ASN A 192 0.51 16.17 11.63
CA ASN A 192 -0.78 15.47 11.50
C ASN A 192 -0.66 13.93 11.52
N VAL A 193 0.55 13.38 11.55
CA VAL A 193 0.85 11.95 11.75
C VAL A 193 2.03 11.81 12.71
N ASP A 194 2.21 10.64 13.31
CA ASP A 194 3.23 10.44 14.33
C ASP A 194 4.62 10.19 13.77
N GLU A 195 4.69 9.51 12.62
CA GLU A 195 5.93 8.97 12.08
C GLU A 195 6.07 9.33 10.59
N SER A 196 7.30 9.46 10.10
CA SER A 196 7.54 9.77 8.69
C SER A 196 7.08 8.65 7.75
N GLU A 197 7.07 7.39 8.21
CA GLU A 197 6.50 6.28 7.44
C GLU A 197 4.96 6.29 7.40
N GLU A 198 4.29 7.21 8.11
CA GLU A 198 2.85 7.45 8.01
C GLU A 198 2.52 8.63 7.06
N GLU A 199 3.54 9.27 6.46
CA GLU A 199 3.31 10.38 5.54
C GLU A 199 2.59 9.92 4.26
N MET A 200 1.48 10.56 3.94
CA MET A 200 0.75 10.41 2.69
C MET A 200 0.67 11.73 1.93
N TYR A 201 1.68 12.58 2.10
CA TYR A 201 1.95 13.78 1.32
C TYR A 201 3.23 13.53 0.51
N PHE A 202 3.11 13.52 -0.80
CA PHE A 202 4.18 13.18 -1.73
C PHE A 202 4.52 14.40 -2.57
N ASP A 203 5.60 15.09 -2.18
CA ASP A 203 6.17 16.22 -2.92
C ASP A 203 7.30 15.71 -3.80
N PHE A 204 6.93 15.20 -4.97
CA PHE A 204 7.87 14.56 -5.87
C PHE A 204 8.32 15.48 -6.99
N ASP A 205 9.63 15.61 -7.09
CA ASP A 205 10.33 16.16 -8.25
C ASP A 205 10.57 15.07 -9.31
N ASP A 206 11.68 15.15 -10.03
CA ASP A 206 12.07 14.20 -11.05
C ASP A 206 12.73 12.93 -10.48
N LYS A 207 12.99 12.88 -9.16
CA LYS A 207 13.71 11.80 -8.48
C LYS A 207 12.81 10.68 -7.96
N ASP A 208 11.55 10.97 -7.68
CA ASP A 208 10.62 9.99 -7.14
C ASP A 208 9.32 9.96 -7.95
N ALA A 209 8.73 8.78 -8.04
CA ALA A 209 7.37 8.62 -8.53
C ALA A 209 6.61 7.58 -7.73
N LEU A 210 5.28 7.72 -7.69
CA LEU A 210 4.38 6.75 -7.09
C LEU A 210 3.20 6.50 -8.03
N LEU A 211 3.01 5.24 -8.39
CA LEU A 211 1.75 4.78 -8.96
C LEU A 211 0.85 4.27 -7.84
N VAL A 212 -0.17 5.04 -7.47
CA VAL A 212 -1.17 4.65 -6.48
C VAL A 212 -2.15 3.66 -7.12
N GLU A 213 -2.26 2.46 -6.56
CA GLU A 213 -3.12 1.38 -7.08
C GLU A 213 -4.32 1.10 -6.17
N GLY A 214 -4.20 1.38 -4.87
CA GLY A 214 -5.26 1.14 -3.90
C GLY A 214 -5.27 2.19 -2.81
N LEU A 215 -6.47 2.52 -2.36
CA LEU A 215 -6.75 3.48 -1.31
C LEU A 215 -7.80 2.86 -0.39
N GLY A 216 -7.52 2.86 0.91
CA GLY A 216 -8.44 2.42 1.93
C GLY A 216 -8.62 3.50 2.99
N ILE A 217 -9.82 3.63 3.52
CA ILE A 217 -10.06 4.40 4.74
C ILE A 217 -11.03 3.65 5.65
N ARG A 218 -10.68 3.53 6.93
CA ARG A 218 -11.61 2.98 7.91
C ARG A 218 -12.73 3.98 8.12
N ALA A 219 -13.97 3.52 8.05
CA ALA A 219 -15.10 4.43 8.24
C ALA A 219 -15.25 4.72 9.73
N VAL A 220 -15.45 5.99 10.06
CA VAL A 220 -15.66 6.47 11.43
C VAL A 220 -16.76 7.52 11.46
N ALA A 221 -17.29 7.79 12.65
CA ALA A 221 -18.32 8.80 12.82
C ALA A 221 -17.83 10.15 12.29
N ASN A 222 -18.74 10.94 11.71
CA ASN A 222 -18.49 12.26 11.11
C ASN A 222 -17.55 12.29 9.90
N LEU A 223 -16.98 11.16 9.49
CA LEU A 223 -16.23 11.06 8.23
C LEU A 223 -17.19 11.25 7.06
N LYS A 224 -16.88 12.16 6.14
CA LYS A 224 -17.74 12.45 5.00
C LYS A 224 -17.15 11.91 3.71
N GLU A 225 -15.91 12.26 3.44
CA GLU A 225 -15.32 12.16 2.11
C GLU A 225 -13.81 11.90 2.18
N THR A 226 -13.30 11.19 1.18
CA THR A 226 -11.87 10.86 1.04
C THR A 226 -11.47 10.91 -0.43
N GLY A 227 -10.22 11.24 -0.71
CA GLY A 227 -9.71 11.19 -2.08
C GLY A 227 -8.21 11.38 -2.18
N LEU A 228 -7.71 11.30 -3.42
CA LEU A 228 -6.35 11.70 -3.76
C LEU A 228 -6.39 13.12 -4.31
N LEU A 229 -5.69 14.06 -3.69
CA LEU A 229 -5.47 15.39 -4.23
C LEU A 229 -4.13 15.39 -4.95
N ILE A 230 -4.15 15.40 -6.28
CA ILE A 230 -2.94 15.34 -7.12
C ILE A 230 -2.93 16.53 -8.08
N ALA A 231 -1.83 17.30 -8.07
CA ALA A 231 -1.68 18.53 -8.84
C ALA A 231 -2.89 19.48 -8.65
N GLY A 232 -3.41 19.58 -7.42
CA GLY A 232 -4.55 20.43 -7.06
C GLY A 232 -5.93 19.90 -7.48
N ASN A 233 -6.03 18.69 -8.06
CA ASN A 233 -7.29 18.10 -8.49
C ASN A 233 -7.59 16.80 -7.73
N TYR A 234 -8.87 16.55 -7.43
CA TYR A 234 -9.29 15.30 -6.78
C TYR A 234 -9.38 14.14 -7.77
N HIS A 235 -8.89 12.97 -7.34
CA HIS A 235 -8.83 11.74 -8.11
C HIS A 235 -9.37 10.54 -7.31
N PRO A 236 -10.28 9.73 -7.91
CA PRO A 236 -11.08 10.00 -9.12
C PRO A 236 -11.81 11.35 -9.08
N LYS A 237 -12.39 11.84 -10.18
CA LYS A 237 -12.95 13.20 -10.23
C LYS A 237 -13.97 13.43 -9.10
N GLY A 238 -13.65 14.37 -8.21
CA GLY A 238 -14.44 14.66 -7.01
C GLY A 238 -13.94 13.88 -5.79
N LEU A 239 -14.62 14.02 -4.66
CA LEU A 239 -14.32 13.23 -3.47
C LEU A 239 -15.21 12.00 -3.41
N ILE A 240 -14.67 10.90 -2.87
CA ILE A 240 -15.41 9.66 -2.68
C ILE A 240 -16.14 9.76 -1.34
N PRO A 241 -17.46 9.56 -1.28
CA PRO A 241 -18.18 9.49 -0.02
C PRO A 241 -17.71 8.29 0.82
N THR A 242 -17.38 8.54 2.09
CA THR A 242 -16.85 7.52 3.03
C THR A 242 -17.52 7.51 4.41
N PRO A 243 -18.85 7.75 4.55
CA PRO A 243 -19.49 7.79 5.86
C PRO A 243 -19.54 6.44 6.58
N LEU A 244 -19.60 6.47 7.92
CA LEU A 244 -19.73 5.27 8.76
C LEU A 244 -20.98 4.44 8.47
N SER A 245 -22.11 5.10 8.19
CA SER A 245 -23.41 4.46 7.92
C SER A 245 -23.39 3.50 6.74
N ALA A 246 -22.30 3.51 5.97
CA ALA A 246 -22.14 2.89 4.69
C ALA A 246 -21.20 1.68 4.71
N VAL A 247 -21.03 1.02 5.86
CA VAL A 247 -20.15 -0.16 6.04
C VAL A 247 -20.91 -1.47 6.28
N THR A 248 -22.20 -1.42 6.60
CA THR A 248 -22.98 -2.61 6.98
C THR A 248 -23.89 -3.19 5.90
N ASP A 249 -24.14 -2.46 4.80
CA ASP A 249 -24.94 -2.93 3.64
C ASP A 249 -24.22 -2.78 2.28
N PRO A 250 -23.42 -3.80 1.85
CA PRO A 250 -22.70 -3.78 0.59
C PRO A 250 -23.65 -3.64 -0.62
N GLY A 251 -23.67 -2.46 -1.24
CA GLY A 251 -24.55 -2.15 -2.38
C GLY A 251 -25.59 -1.07 -2.11
N ALA A 252 -25.72 -0.59 -0.86
CA ALA A 252 -26.53 0.57 -0.54
C ALA A 252 -26.01 1.84 -1.23
N ALA A 253 -26.92 2.75 -1.59
CA ALA A 253 -26.55 4.08 -2.03
C ALA A 253 -25.75 4.79 -0.92
N GLY A 254 -24.55 5.27 -1.26
CA GLY A 254 -23.64 5.89 -0.29
C GLY A 254 -22.65 4.94 0.37
N TRP A 255 -22.61 3.65 -0.01
CA TRP A 255 -21.62 2.66 0.43
C TRP A 255 -20.18 3.21 0.43
N ASN A 256 -19.44 3.02 1.53
CA ASN A 256 -18.04 3.39 1.61
C ASN A 256 -17.20 2.37 0.82
N ASN A 257 -17.02 2.64 -0.47
CA ASN A 257 -16.23 1.82 -1.38
C ASN A 257 -14.73 1.76 -1.03
N LEU A 258 -14.27 2.63 -0.14
CA LEU A 258 -12.90 2.68 0.35
C LEU A 258 -12.72 1.95 1.69
N HIS A 259 -13.78 1.40 2.28
CA HIS A 259 -13.66 0.74 3.57
C HIS A 259 -12.69 -0.46 3.53
N PHE A 260 -11.75 -0.49 4.46
CA PHE A 260 -10.82 -1.60 4.70
C PHE A 260 -10.73 -1.90 6.19
N GLY A 261 -10.17 -3.05 6.53
CA GLY A 261 -10.00 -3.48 7.91
C GLY A 261 -11.16 -4.32 8.40
N HIS A 262 -11.35 -4.36 9.72
CA HIS A 262 -12.30 -5.25 10.37
C HIS A 262 -13.74 -4.95 9.93
N VAL A 263 -14.49 -6.01 9.59
CA VAL A 263 -15.90 -5.89 9.23
C VAL A 263 -16.73 -5.88 10.51
N PRO A 264 -17.51 -4.82 10.79
CA PRO A 264 -18.48 -4.83 11.88
C PRO A 264 -19.42 -6.04 11.72
N PRO A 265 -19.87 -6.69 12.81
CA PRO A 265 -20.61 -7.95 12.70
C PRO A 265 -21.91 -7.78 11.90
N ILE A 266 -21.92 -8.30 10.66
CA ILE A 266 -23.12 -8.38 9.81
C ILE A 266 -23.93 -9.65 10.17
N GLN A 267 -23.26 -10.68 10.71
CA GLN A 267 -23.82 -11.96 11.18
C GLN A 267 -22.91 -12.53 12.29
N PRO A 268 -23.35 -13.50 13.13
CA PRO A 268 -22.50 -14.19 14.11
C PRO A 268 -21.56 -15.22 13.43
N THR A 269 -20.95 -14.83 12.33
CA THR A 269 -19.87 -15.58 11.68
C THR A 269 -18.53 -15.02 12.16
N GLY A 270 -17.44 -15.81 12.02
CA GLY A 270 -16.13 -15.46 12.58
C GLY A 270 -15.59 -14.10 12.08
N ILE A 271 -14.46 -13.67 12.65
CA ILE A 271 -13.86 -12.37 12.29
C ILE A 271 -13.48 -12.30 10.82
N LEU A 272 -13.97 -11.25 10.15
CA LEU A 272 -13.71 -10.95 8.74
C LEU A 272 -13.09 -9.56 8.58
N TRP A 273 -12.41 -9.38 7.45
CA TRP A 273 -11.83 -8.10 7.05
C TRP A 273 -12.14 -7.77 5.59
N TYR A 274 -12.30 -6.49 5.27
CA TYR A 274 -12.16 -5.99 3.92
C TYR A 274 -10.69 -5.70 3.63
N ALA A 275 -10.20 -6.17 2.48
CA ALA A 275 -8.87 -5.78 2.01
C ALA A 275 -8.88 -4.33 1.51
N ILE A 276 -7.69 -3.73 1.42
CA ILE A 276 -7.52 -2.38 0.87
C ILE A 276 -8.11 -2.35 -0.56
N PRO A 277 -9.11 -1.50 -0.82
CA PRO A 277 -9.74 -1.42 -2.14
C PRO A 277 -8.75 -0.98 -3.21
N LYS A 278 -8.80 -1.66 -4.36
CA LYS A 278 -8.11 -1.20 -5.56
C LYS A 278 -8.92 -0.09 -6.22
N LEU A 279 -8.23 0.94 -6.67
CA LEU A 279 -8.81 1.97 -7.50
C LEU A 279 -9.19 1.36 -8.86
N GLU A 280 -10.25 1.86 -9.48
CA GLU A 280 -10.65 1.43 -10.83
C GLU A 280 -9.53 1.65 -11.85
N ARG A 281 -8.73 2.70 -11.64
CA ARG A 281 -7.55 3.05 -12.40
C ARG A 281 -6.47 3.52 -11.44
N PRO A 282 -5.20 3.18 -11.69
CA PRO A 282 -4.11 3.71 -10.89
C PRO A 282 -3.84 5.18 -11.25
N TYR A 283 -3.27 5.93 -10.31
CA TYR A 283 -2.89 7.34 -10.48
C TYR A 283 -1.41 7.55 -10.23
N LEU A 284 -0.73 8.24 -11.15
CA LEU A 284 0.69 8.54 -11.03
C LEU A 284 0.91 9.83 -10.21
N ILE A 285 1.94 9.89 -9.38
CA ILE A 285 2.43 11.13 -8.78
C ILE A 285 3.90 11.20 -9.19
N TRP A 286 4.27 12.23 -9.94
CA TRP A 286 5.62 12.42 -10.51
C TRP A 286 5.75 13.84 -11.05
N ASN A 287 6.81 14.57 -10.70
CA ASN A 287 6.96 16.01 -11.03
C ASN A 287 5.77 16.87 -10.58
N GLU A 288 5.13 16.48 -9.48
CA GLU A 288 3.96 17.15 -8.92
C GLU A 288 3.70 16.68 -7.49
N ILE A 289 2.90 17.45 -6.75
CA ILE A 289 2.45 17.08 -5.43
C ILE A 289 1.21 16.19 -5.54
N GLY A 290 1.21 15.09 -4.79
CA GLY A 290 0.04 14.26 -4.56
C GLY A 290 -0.13 13.94 -3.09
N MET A 291 -1.37 13.81 -2.60
CA MET A 291 -1.62 13.48 -1.21
C MET A 291 -2.94 12.76 -1.01
N VAL A 292 -3.04 11.96 0.06
CA VAL A 292 -4.32 11.44 0.56
C VAL A 292 -4.95 12.50 1.46
N VAL A 293 -6.23 12.80 1.21
CA VAL A 293 -7.00 13.74 2.02
C VAL A 293 -8.33 13.14 2.46
N THR A 294 -8.85 13.65 3.57
CA THR A 294 -10.19 13.34 4.02
C THR A 294 -10.88 14.55 4.63
N ARG A 295 -12.22 14.53 4.66
CA ARG A 295 -13.05 15.60 5.21
C ARG A 295 -14.04 15.07 6.23
N ASP A 296 -14.22 15.83 7.29
CA ASP A 296 -15.36 15.67 8.18
C ASP A 296 -16.64 16.29 7.61
N ASP A 297 -17.78 15.97 8.24
CA ASP A 297 -19.10 16.46 7.87
C ASP A 297 -19.49 17.81 8.48
N GLY A 298 -18.53 18.52 9.08
CA GLY A 298 -18.77 19.72 9.88
C GLY A 298 -18.69 19.46 11.39
N THR A 299 -18.48 18.21 11.79
CA THR A 299 -18.20 17.81 13.18
C THR A 299 -16.79 17.25 13.26
N ALA A 300 -15.96 17.76 14.17
CA ALA A 300 -14.60 17.28 14.36
C ALA A 300 -14.56 15.77 14.65
N ILE A 301 -13.55 15.10 14.10
CA ILE A 301 -13.22 13.70 14.37
C ILE A 301 -11.97 13.70 15.24
N SER A 302 -11.96 12.91 16.31
CA SER A 302 -10.86 12.90 17.27
C SER A 302 -9.59 12.30 16.69
N ALA A 303 -8.44 12.68 17.25
CA ALA A 303 -7.16 12.02 17.04
C ALA A 303 -7.30 10.48 17.20
N ASP A 304 -6.52 9.76 16.40
CA ASP A 304 -6.41 8.29 16.32
C ASP A 304 -7.66 7.54 15.84
N ASP A 305 -8.76 8.24 15.51
CA ASP A 305 -9.98 7.60 14.99
C ASP A 305 -9.84 7.23 13.50
N ILE A 306 -9.27 8.12 12.69
CA ILE A 306 -9.15 7.94 11.24
C ILE A 306 -7.92 7.12 10.93
N VAL A 307 -8.12 6.04 10.17
CA VAL A 307 -7.02 5.24 9.60
C VAL A 307 -7.15 5.22 8.09
N ALA A 308 -6.14 5.75 7.41
CA ALA A 308 -5.99 5.65 5.97
C ALA A 308 -4.95 4.59 5.61
N ALA A 309 -5.11 3.94 4.47
CA ALA A 309 -4.17 2.98 3.90
C ALA A 309 -3.97 3.26 2.41
N LEU A 310 -2.74 3.15 1.93
CA LEU A 310 -2.39 3.36 0.54
C LEU A 310 -1.49 2.21 0.06
N THR A 311 -1.75 1.75 -1.16
CA THR A 311 -0.90 0.75 -1.83
C THR A 311 -0.57 1.18 -3.24
N GLY A 312 0.60 0.76 -3.74
CA GLY A 312 1.05 1.15 -5.07
C GLY A 312 2.43 0.61 -5.44
N VAL A 313 3.06 1.29 -6.39
CA VAL A 313 4.44 1.03 -6.80
C VAL A 313 5.22 2.34 -6.70
N ARG A 314 6.29 2.36 -5.89
CA ARG A 314 7.21 3.48 -5.76
C ARG A 314 8.41 3.28 -6.68
N ILE A 315 8.84 4.36 -7.30
CA ILE A 315 9.96 4.39 -8.23
C ILE A 315 10.93 5.47 -7.77
N GLU A 316 12.17 5.08 -7.49
CA GLU A 316 13.26 6.00 -7.21
C GLU A 316 14.08 6.15 -8.48
N MET A 317 13.98 7.29 -9.13
CA MET A 317 14.55 7.60 -10.44
C MET A 317 16.00 8.08 -10.36
N HIS A 318 16.39 8.83 -9.32
CA HIS A 318 17.76 9.33 -9.08
C HIS A 318 18.01 9.56 -7.58
N GLY A 319 19.26 9.41 -7.12
CA GLY A 319 19.69 9.66 -5.73
C GLY A 319 20.50 10.94 -5.61
#